data_AF-A0A357WVQ7-F1
#
_entry.id   AF-A0A357WVQ7-F1
#
_cell.length_a   1.000
_cell.length_b   1.000
_cell.length_c   1.000
_cell.angle_alpha   90.00
_cell.angle_beta   90.00
_cell.angle_gamma   90.00
#
_symmetry.space_group_name_H-M   'P 1'
#
loop_
_entity.id
_entity.type
_entity.pdbx_description
1 polymer ?
#
loop_
_entity_poly.entity_id
_entity_poly.type
_entity_poly.pdbx_seq_one_letter_code
_entity_poly.pdbx_strand_id
1 'polypeptide(L)'
;DSDRFIEEQIPTIFSERVLPYGITTIKDLCAPKHFIYKLRDQIKSGKIIGPELLVVGPNFTSPDGHPANTLGGNNPWIRKEMALEVSTSEEVSAGIDELKAARVDFLKFTYQG
;
A
#
# COMPACT_ATOMS: atom_id res chain seq x y z
N ASP A 1 15.44 4.16 2.74
CA ASP A 1 15.64 3.45 1.48
C ASP A 1 14.81 2.18 1.51
N SER A 2 13.76 2.13 0.70
CA SER A 2 12.83 1.00 0.64
C SER A 2 13.45 -0.23 -0.01
N ASP A 3 14.43 -0.07 -0.91
CA ASP A 3 15.07 -1.18 -1.59
C ASP A 3 15.91 -1.99 -0.62
N ARG A 4 16.76 -1.30 0.14
CA ARG A 4 17.54 -1.93 1.21
C ARG A 4 16.66 -2.63 2.24
N PHE A 5 15.53 -2.05 2.62
CA PHE A 5 14.61 -2.67 3.57
C PHE A 5 13.95 -3.94 3.00
N ILE A 6 13.52 -3.90 1.73
CA ILE A 6 12.97 -5.04 1.01
C ILE A 6 13.99 -6.18 0.91
N GLU A 7 15.26 -5.88 0.66
CA GLU A 7 16.29 -6.90 0.44
C GLU A 7 16.87 -7.44 1.75
N GLU A 8 17.11 -6.59 2.74
CA GLU A 8 17.83 -6.98 3.96
C GLU A 8 16.91 -7.38 5.12
N GLN A 9 15.69 -6.83 5.21
CA GLN A 9 14.84 -7.02 6.41
C GLN A 9 13.58 -7.84 6.15
N ILE A 10 12.91 -7.64 5.02
CA ILE A 10 11.65 -8.35 4.73
C ILE A 10 11.81 -9.88 4.73
N PRO A 11 12.84 -10.49 4.11
CA PRO A 11 13.00 -11.95 4.15
C PRO A 11 13.12 -12.50 5.58
N THR A 12 13.86 -11.78 6.44
CA THR A 12 14.01 -12.12 7.86
C THR A 12 12.69 -11.99 8.61
N ILE A 13 11.97 -10.88 8.40
CA ILE A 13 10.64 -10.67 9.01
C ILE A 13 9.69 -11.80 8.61
N PHE A 14 9.63 -12.15 7.32
CA PHE A 14 8.73 -13.19 6.85
C PHE A 14 9.10 -14.57 7.39
N SER A 15 10.38 -14.95 7.33
CA SER A 15 10.85 -16.27 7.77
C SER A 15 10.80 -16.46 9.29
N GLU A 16 10.97 -15.41 10.10
CA GLU A 16 11.02 -15.54 11.56
C GLU A 16 9.71 -15.14 12.26
N ARG A 17 8.91 -14.25 11.66
CA ARG A 17 7.80 -13.59 12.37
C ARG A 17 6.44 -13.72 11.69
N VAL A 18 6.38 -14.25 10.48
CA VAL A 18 5.12 -14.37 9.74
C VAL A 18 4.83 -15.83 9.40
N LEU A 19 5.69 -16.45 8.61
CA LEU A 19 5.51 -17.83 8.14
C LEU A 19 5.51 -18.87 9.28
N PRO A 20 6.35 -18.78 10.34
CA PRO A 20 6.31 -19.73 11.45
C PRO A 20 4.97 -19.77 12.20
N TYR A 21 4.18 -18.70 12.09
CA TYR A 21 2.85 -18.59 12.70
C TYR A 21 1.72 -19.03 11.76
N GLY A 22 2.06 -19.63 10.60
CA GLY A 22 1.08 -20.10 9.62
C GLY A 22 0.40 -19.00 8.81
N ILE A 23 0.92 -17.76 8.86
CA ILE A 23 0.38 -16.65 8.08
C ILE A 23 0.86 -16.79 6.63
N THR A 24 -0.03 -17.22 5.75
CA THR A 24 0.27 -17.50 4.33
C THR A 24 -0.27 -16.43 3.37
N THR A 25 -1.16 -15.55 3.84
CA THR A 25 -1.68 -14.41 3.06
C THR A 25 -1.82 -13.18 3.96
N ILE A 26 -1.41 -12.02 3.46
CA ILE A 26 -1.55 -10.71 4.12
C ILE A 26 -2.31 -9.77 3.20
N LYS A 27 -3.26 -9.01 3.77
CA LYS A 27 -3.86 -7.85 3.10
C LYS A 27 -3.25 -6.57 3.67
N ASP A 28 -2.42 -5.89 2.89
CA ASP A 28 -1.91 -4.57 3.23
C ASP A 28 -3.00 -3.50 3.06
N LEU A 29 -3.05 -2.55 3.99
CA LEU A 29 -4.15 -1.58 4.06
C LEU A 29 -3.75 -0.12 3.83
N CYS A 30 -2.47 0.22 3.64
CA CYS A 30 -2.07 1.60 3.29
C CYS A 30 -0.55 1.81 3.13
N ALA A 31 0.29 0.79 2.91
CA ALA A 31 1.73 1.04 2.83
C ALA A 31 2.08 1.95 1.64
N PRO A 32 3.18 2.75 1.71
CA PRO A 32 3.60 3.63 0.62
C PRO A 32 3.67 2.90 -0.73
N LYS A 33 3.03 3.47 -1.76
CA LYS A 33 2.91 2.90 -3.12
C LYS A 33 4.22 2.32 -3.65
N HIS A 34 5.29 3.11 -3.65
CA HIS A 34 6.59 2.71 -4.21
C HIS A 34 7.18 1.47 -3.53
N PHE A 35 6.90 1.24 -2.25
CA PHE A 35 7.38 0.10 -1.49
C PHE A 35 6.46 -1.11 -1.71
N ILE A 36 5.16 -0.94 -1.50
CA ILE A 36 4.24 -2.07 -1.40
C ILE A 36 4.02 -2.76 -2.75
N TYR A 37 4.00 -1.99 -3.85
CA TYR A 37 3.89 -2.56 -5.20
C TYR A 37 5.13 -3.36 -5.55
N LYS A 38 6.32 -2.83 -5.26
CA LYS A 38 7.59 -3.53 -5.48
C LYS A 38 7.67 -4.81 -4.66
N LEU A 39 7.27 -4.77 -3.39
CA LEU A 39 7.26 -5.95 -2.53
C LEU A 39 6.30 -7.03 -3.06
N ARG A 40 5.06 -6.65 -3.41
CA ARG A 40 4.08 -7.57 -4.02
C ARG A 40 4.65 -8.25 -5.25
N ASP A 41 5.26 -7.49 -6.14
CA ASP A 41 5.76 -8.02 -7.41
C ASP A 41 6.95 -8.97 -7.18
N GLN A 42 7.84 -8.67 -6.22
CA GLN A 42 8.95 -9.56 -5.86
C GLN A 42 8.51 -10.86 -5.17
N ILE A 43 7.43 -10.81 -4.37
CA ILE A 43 6.82 -12.03 -3.81
C ILE A 43 6.19 -12.85 -4.94
N LYS A 44 5.37 -12.21 -5.80
CA LYS A 44 4.70 -12.88 -6.92
C LYS A 44 5.67 -13.50 -7.92
N SER A 45 6.84 -12.90 -8.13
CA SER A 45 7.89 -13.46 -8.99
C SER A 45 8.76 -14.52 -8.32
N GLY A 46 8.57 -14.78 -7.01
CA GLY A 46 9.41 -15.68 -6.23
C GLY A 46 10.80 -15.14 -5.88
N LYS A 47 11.09 -13.85 -6.11
CA LYS A 47 12.36 -13.21 -5.69
C LYS A 47 12.46 -13.14 -4.16
N ILE A 48 11.33 -12.93 -3.48
CA ILE A 48 11.22 -12.94 -2.02
C ILE A 48 10.27 -14.05 -1.60
N ILE A 49 10.71 -14.92 -0.69
CA ILE A 49 9.84 -15.91 -0.06
C ILE A 49 9.04 -15.23 1.04
N GLY A 50 7.71 -15.25 0.93
CA GLY A 50 6.81 -14.59 1.87
C GLY A 50 5.36 -15.06 1.68
N PRO A 51 4.43 -14.56 2.51
CA PRO A 51 3.01 -14.79 2.31
C PRO A 51 2.54 -14.14 1.00
N GLU A 52 1.45 -14.63 0.44
CA GLU A 52 0.74 -13.92 -0.62
C GLU A 52 0.34 -12.53 -0.13
N LEU A 53 0.53 -11.51 -0.97
CA LEU A 53 0.28 -10.12 -0.61
C LEU A 53 -0.85 -9.53 -1.46
N LEU A 54 -1.97 -9.24 -0.80
CA LEU A 54 -3.10 -8.49 -1.35
C LEU A 54 -2.90 -7.02 -0.99
N VAL A 55 -2.89 -6.14 -1.99
CA VAL A 55 -2.53 -4.73 -1.83
C VAL A 55 -3.69 -3.83 -2.21
N VAL A 56 -4.00 -2.83 -1.38
CA VAL A 56 -5.01 -1.80 -1.70
C VAL A 56 -4.41 -0.51 -2.27
N GLY A 57 -3.10 -0.30 -2.10
CA GLY A 57 -2.43 0.94 -2.53
C GLY A 57 -2.69 2.12 -1.59
N PRO A 58 -2.64 3.36 -2.11
CA PRO A 58 -2.91 4.56 -1.31
C PRO A 58 -4.38 4.56 -0.88
N ASN A 59 -4.63 5.13 0.29
CA ASN A 59 -5.97 5.22 0.83
C ASN A 59 -6.79 6.28 0.09
N PHE A 60 -7.95 5.86 -0.41
CA PHE A 60 -8.89 6.74 -1.08
C PHE A 60 -9.63 7.58 -0.03
N THR A 61 -9.62 8.90 -0.15
CA THR A 61 -10.09 9.77 0.95
C THR A 61 -10.54 11.15 0.43
N SER A 62 -11.23 11.91 1.27
CA SER A 62 -11.55 13.32 0.95
C SER A 62 -10.30 14.19 1.05
N PRO A 63 -10.29 15.41 0.47
CA PRO A 63 -9.25 16.38 0.74
C PRO A 63 -9.05 16.57 2.25
N ASP A 64 -7.78 16.54 2.67
CA ASP A 64 -7.32 16.58 4.06
C ASP A 64 -7.93 15.48 4.97
N GLY A 65 -8.43 14.38 4.41
CA GLY A 65 -8.87 13.21 5.16
C GLY A 65 -7.71 12.34 5.64
N HIS A 66 -7.97 11.31 6.45
CA HIS A 66 -6.95 10.33 6.82
C HIS A 66 -6.55 9.47 5.60
N PRO A 67 -5.24 9.21 5.35
CA PRO A 67 -4.07 9.61 6.13
C PRO A 67 -3.39 10.91 5.65
N ALA A 68 -3.98 11.64 4.70
CA ALA A 68 -3.41 12.85 4.13
C ALA A 68 -3.10 13.91 5.21
N ASN A 69 -3.99 14.11 6.18
CA ASN A 69 -3.77 15.04 7.30
C ASN A 69 -2.98 14.45 8.48
N THR A 70 -3.10 13.15 8.77
CA THR A 70 -2.49 12.54 9.95
C THR A 70 -1.04 12.12 9.72
N LEU A 71 -0.77 11.40 8.61
CA LEU A 71 0.57 10.91 8.28
C LEU A 71 1.24 11.85 7.27
N GLY A 72 0.46 12.34 6.31
CA GLY A 72 0.91 13.22 5.24
C GLY A 72 0.95 14.71 5.58
N GLY A 73 0.46 15.13 6.76
CA GLY A 73 0.13 16.54 7.06
C GLY A 73 1.26 17.52 6.72
N ASN A 74 2.47 17.28 7.22
CA ASN A 74 3.66 18.08 6.93
C ASN A 74 4.66 17.38 6.00
N ASN A 75 4.29 16.25 5.40
CA ASN A 75 5.15 15.46 4.54
C ASN A 75 4.48 15.20 3.19
N PRO A 76 4.72 16.08 2.19
CA PRO A 76 4.12 15.96 0.86
C PRO A 76 4.41 14.62 0.18
N TRP A 77 5.57 14.03 0.45
CA TRP A 77 5.92 12.72 -0.10
C TRP A 77 5.05 11.61 0.49
N ILE A 78 4.88 11.57 1.82
CA ILE A 78 3.98 10.59 2.47
C ILE A 78 2.54 10.78 1.97
N ARG A 79 2.07 12.04 1.88
CA ARG A 79 0.73 12.36 1.40
C ARG A 79 0.50 11.79 -0.01
N LYS A 80 1.44 12.01 -0.93
CA LYS A 80 1.39 11.47 -2.30
C LYS A 80 1.46 9.94 -2.36
N GLU A 81 2.24 9.33 -1.47
CA GLU A 81 2.46 7.88 -1.47
C GLU A 81 1.34 7.09 -0.80
N MET A 82 0.59 7.70 0.12
CA MET A 82 -0.37 6.99 0.99
C MET A 82 -1.81 7.51 0.89
N ALA A 83 -2.07 8.64 0.24
CA ALA A 83 -3.42 9.17 0.06
C ALA A 83 -3.73 9.46 -1.41
N LEU A 84 -4.97 9.16 -1.81
CA LEU A 84 -5.59 9.56 -3.07
C LEU A 84 -6.81 10.39 -2.70
N GLU A 85 -6.64 11.71 -2.75
CA GLU A 85 -7.64 12.68 -2.29
C GLU A 85 -8.58 13.07 -3.43
N VAL A 86 -9.87 12.89 -3.22
CA VAL A 86 -10.90 13.11 -4.25
C VAL A 86 -12.12 13.79 -3.66
N SER A 87 -12.75 14.67 -4.42
CA SER A 87 -13.91 15.47 -4.01
C SER A 87 -15.04 15.51 -5.04
N THR A 88 -14.76 15.10 -6.28
CA THR A 88 -15.71 15.07 -7.40
C THR A 88 -15.85 13.67 -8.00
N SER A 89 -16.93 13.41 -8.73
CA SER A 89 -17.14 12.15 -9.46
C SER A 89 -16.05 11.85 -10.48
N GLU A 90 -15.53 12.89 -11.13
CA GLU A 90 -14.47 12.82 -12.12
C GLU A 90 -13.14 12.42 -11.45
N GLU A 91 -12.80 13.06 -10.33
CA GLU A 91 -11.61 12.69 -9.53
C GLU A 91 -11.71 11.28 -8.97
N VAL A 92 -12.92 10.87 -8.53
CA VAL A 92 -13.17 9.50 -8.08
C VAL A 92 -12.88 8.50 -9.20
N SER A 93 -13.39 8.76 -10.40
CA SER A 93 -13.20 7.88 -11.56
C SER A 93 -11.72 7.78 -11.94
N ALA A 94 -11.02 8.93 -12.01
CA ALA A 94 -9.59 8.97 -12.31
C ALA A 94 -8.75 8.23 -11.26
N GLY A 95 -9.08 8.38 -9.97
CA GLY A 95 -8.40 7.66 -8.89
C GLY A 95 -8.60 6.15 -8.96
N ILE A 96 -9.79 5.69 -9.32
CA ILE A 96 -10.07 4.26 -9.53
C ILE A 96 -9.24 3.74 -10.72
N ASP A 97 -9.11 4.51 -11.80
CA ASP A 97 -8.31 4.11 -12.95
C ASP A 97 -6.80 4.07 -12.64
N GLU A 98 -6.28 4.98 -11.80
CA GLU A 98 -4.91 4.89 -11.25
C GLU A 98 -4.70 3.57 -10.48
N LEU A 99 -5.64 3.22 -9.60
CA LEU A 99 -5.58 2.00 -8.80
C LEU A 99 -5.66 0.73 -9.66
N LYS A 100 -6.52 0.72 -10.68
CA LYS A 100 -6.60 -0.37 -11.66
C LYS A 100 -5.30 -0.52 -12.45
N ALA A 101 -4.70 0.58 -12.90
CA ALA A 101 -3.43 0.57 -13.61
C ALA A 101 -2.30 0.01 -12.74
N ALA A 102 -2.31 0.31 -11.43
CA ALA A 102 -1.40 -0.27 -10.43
C ALA A 102 -1.73 -1.73 -10.04
N ARG A 103 -2.83 -2.28 -10.57
CA ARG A 103 -3.32 -3.65 -10.34
C ARG A 103 -3.50 -3.95 -8.85
N VAL A 104 -4.04 -3.00 -8.09
CA VAL A 104 -4.40 -3.25 -6.68
C VAL A 104 -5.53 -4.28 -6.62
N ASP A 105 -5.56 -5.05 -5.54
CA ASP A 105 -6.51 -6.16 -5.37
C ASP A 105 -7.86 -5.67 -4.82
N PHE A 106 -7.88 -4.57 -4.06
CA PHE A 106 -9.10 -3.96 -3.52
C PHE A 106 -9.01 -2.43 -3.51
N LEU A 107 -10.16 -1.78 -3.61
CA LEU A 107 -10.32 -0.38 -3.20
C LEU A 107 -10.54 -0.31 -1.69
N LYS A 108 -9.79 0.56 -1.01
CA LYS A 108 -10.02 0.93 0.39
C LYS A 108 -10.18 2.44 0.46
N PHE A 109 -11.24 2.88 1.13
CA PHE A 109 -11.44 4.30 1.40
C PHE A 109 -11.62 4.54 2.90
N THR A 110 -11.30 5.75 3.33
CA THR A 110 -11.63 6.22 4.68
C THR A 110 -12.80 7.18 4.60
N TYR A 111 -13.84 6.85 5.36
CA TYR A 111 -14.90 7.79 5.71
C TYR A 111 -14.70 8.16 7.18
N GLN A 112 -14.52 9.45 7.44
CA GLN A 112 -14.38 10.00 8.78
C GLN A 112 -15.43 11.09 8.91
N GLY A 113 -16.53 10.76 9.59
CA GLY A 113 -17.68 11.65 9.82
C GLY A 113 -17.48 12.58 11.00
#